data_AF-A0A665XD78-F1
#
_entry.id   AF-A0A665XD78-F1
#
_cell.length_a   1.000
_cell.length_b   1.000
_cell.length_c   1.000
_cell.angle_alpha   90.00
_cell.angle_beta   90.00
_cell.angle_gamma   90.00
#
_symmetry.space_group_name_H-M   'P 1'
#
loop_
_entity.id
_entity.type
_entity.pdbx_description
1 polymer ?
#
loop_
_entity_poly.entity_id
_entity_poly.type
_entity_poly.pdbx_seq_one_letter_code
_entity_poly.pdbx_strand_id
1 'polypeptide(L)' 'MPECVSVSEFVQEVQDDWSSPTTSSFTSKMMSCRNTVYLLEEVSLPG' A
#
# COMPACT_ATOMS: atom_id res chain seq x y z
N MET A 1 -0.60 -9.05 -12.92
CA MET A 1 -1.33 -7.90 -12.37
C MET A 1 -0.38 -7.22 -11.38
N PRO A 2 -0.21 -5.89 -11.41
CA PRO A 2 0.63 -5.23 -10.41
C PRO A 2 0.09 -5.54 -9.03
N GLU A 3 0.98 -5.88 -8.08
CA GLU A 3 0.58 -6.04 -6.68
C GLU A 3 0.07 -4.70 -6.18
N CYS A 4 -1.12 -4.71 -5.59
CA CYS A 4 -1.82 -3.55 -5.07
C CYS A 4 -2.20 -3.83 -3.61
N VAL A 5 -2.37 -2.78 -2.83
CA VAL A 5 -2.79 -2.87 -1.43
C VAL A 5 -4.20 -2.33 -1.29
N SER A 6 -5.08 -3.09 -0.63
CA SER A 6 -6.38 -2.60 -0.21
C SER A 6 -6.26 -1.70 1.02
N VAL A 7 -7.30 -0.90 1.29
CA VAL A 7 -7.34 -0.06 2.50
C VAL A 7 -7.21 -0.89 3.78
N SER A 8 -7.86 -2.06 3.84
CA SER A 8 -7.78 -2.95 5.00
C SER A 8 -6.37 -3.50 5.22
N GLU A 9 -5.69 -3.93 4.16
CA GLU A 9 -4.33 -4.45 4.25
C GLU A 9 -3.33 -3.36 4.67
N PHE A 10 -3.54 -2.13 4.20
CA PHE A 10 -2.73 -0.98 4.60
C PHE A 10 -2.93 -0.65 6.09
N VAL A 11 -4.17 -0.57 6.56
CA VAL A 11 -4.47 -0.29 7.97
C VAL A 11 -3.89 -1.35 8.88
N GLN A 12 -3.98 -2.63 8.49
CA GLN A 12 -3.45 -3.72 9.29
C GLN A 12 -1.91 -3.69 9.35
N GLU A 13 -1.23 -3.42 8.23
CA GLU A 13 0.23 -3.21 8.25
C GLU A 13 0.64 -2.08 9.19
N VAL A 14 -0.05 -0.94 9.11
CA VAL A 14 0.25 0.22 9.97
C VAL A 14 0.04 -0.12 11.46
N GLN A 15 -0.98 -0.92 11.76
CA GLN A 15 -1.25 -1.38 13.12
C GLN A 15 -0.16 -2.35 13.61
N ASP A 16 0.26 -3.28 12.77
CA ASP A 16 1.31 -4.24 13.08
C ASP A 16 2.65 -3.52 13.27
N ASP A 17 2.99 -2.56 12.40
CA ASP A 17 4.15 -1.68 12.51
C ASP A 17 4.16 -0.87 13.81
N TRP A 18 3.00 -0.34 14.21
CA TRP A 18 2.86 0.38 15.48
C TRP A 18 3.10 -0.54 16.68
N SER A 19 2.56 -1.77 16.63
CA SER A 19 2.67 -2.74 17.72
C SER A 19 4.05 -3.38 17.83
N SER A 20 4.77 -3.50 16.71
CA SER A 20 6.05 -4.19 16.61
C SER A 20 6.95 -3.54 15.54
N PRO A 21 7.57 -2.37 15.85
CA PRO A 21 8.30 -1.57 14.87
C PRO A 21 9.48 -2.30 14.21
N THR A 22 10.08 -3.28 14.90
CA THR A 22 11.23 -4.04 14.40
C THR A 22 10.87 -5.13 13.39
N THR A 23 9.59 -5.49 13.25
CA THR A 23 9.10 -6.49 12.30
C THR A 23 8.41 -5.88 11.09
N SER A 24 8.53 -4.56 10.93
CA SER A 24 7.84 -3.85 9.86
C SER A 24 8.22 -4.38 8.47
N SER A 25 7.21 -4.67 7.66
CA SER A 25 7.38 -5.06 6.26
C SER A 25 7.10 -3.89 5.31
N PHE A 26 7.03 -2.68 5.84
CA PHE A 26 6.69 -1.45 5.12
C PHE A 26 7.53 -1.25 3.85
N THR A 27 8.85 -1.47 3.93
CA THR A 27 9.76 -1.34 2.78
C THR A 27 9.38 -2.28 1.63
N SER A 28 8.93 -3.50 1.94
CA SER A 28 8.48 -4.48 0.95
C SER A 28 7.12 -4.13 0.37
N LYS A 29 6.22 -3.57 1.17
CA LYS A 29 4.86 -3.17 0.75
C LYS A 29 4.79 -1.82 0.02
N MET A 30 5.84 -1.00 0.11
CA MET A 30 5.90 0.33 -0.51
C MET A 30 5.66 0.30 -2.03
N MET A 31 6.13 -0.75 -2.71
CA MET A 31 5.91 -0.93 -4.15
C MET A 31 4.43 -1.14 -4.46
N SER A 32 3.73 -1.94 -3.66
CA SER A 32 2.29 -2.18 -3.78
C SER A 32 1.48 -0.92 -3.51
N CYS A 33 1.87 -0.11 -2.52
CA CYS A 33 1.27 1.20 -2.27
C CYS A 33 1.39 2.12 -3.49
N ARG A 34 2.59 2.21 -4.08
CA ARG A 34 2.83 3.02 -5.29
C ARG A 34 1.97 2.56 -6.46
N ASN A 35 1.85 1.26 -6.67
CA ASN A 35 1.02 0.70 -7.74
C ASN A 35 -0.47 1.04 -7.56
N THR A 36 -0.97 0.99 -6.32
CA THR A 36 -2.36 1.39 -6.02
C THR A 36 -2.61 2.86 -6.31
N VAL A 37 -1.69 3.76 -5.92
CA VAL A 37 -1.78 5.19 -6.25
C VAL A 37 -1.78 5.41 -7.76
N TYR A 38 -0.84 4.76 -8.47
CA TYR A 38 -0.75 4.87 -9.93
C TYR A 38 -2.06 4.48 -10.62
N LEU A 39 -2.68 3.36 -10.23
CA LEU A 39 -3.99 2.96 -10.76
C LEU A 39 -5.10 3.97 -10.48
N LEU A 40 -5.11 4.57 -9.29
CA LEU A 40 -6.11 5.58 -8.93
C LEU A 40 -5.90 6.89 -9.72
N GLU A 41 -4.65 7.29 -9.96
CA GLU A 41 -4.30 8.47 -10.77
C GLU A 41 -4.67 8.27 -12.25
N GLU A 42 -4.38 7.09 -12.83
CA GLU A 42 -4.74 6.76 -14.22
C GLU A 42 -6.26 6.71 -14.44
N VAL A 43 -7.05 6.33 -13.42
CA VAL A 43 -8.54 6.41 -13.48
C VAL A 43 -9.06 7.83 -13.32
N SER A 44 -8.29 8.71 -12.68
CA SER A 44 -8.69 10.10 -12.37
C SER A 44 -8.31 11.10 -13.47
N LEU A 45 -7.46 10.72 -14.42
CA LEU A 45 -7.16 11.55 -15.59
C LEU A 45 -8.32 11.47 -16.60
N PRO A 46 -8.97 12.59 -16.95
CA PRO A 46 -9.99 12.58 -17.98
C PRO A 46 -9.34 12.32 -19.35
N GLY A 47 -9.73 11.21 -19.98
CA GLY A 47 -9.52 10.95 -21.40
C GLY A 47 -10.50 11.72 -22.27
#